data_AF-D9MTB4-F1
#
_entry.id   AF-D9MTB4-F1
#
_cell.length_a   1.000
_cell.length_b   1.000
_cell.length_c   1.000
_cell.angle_alpha   90.00
_cell.angle_beta   90.00
_cell.angle_gamma   90.00
#
_symmetry.space_group_name_H-M   'P 1'
#
loop_
_entity.id
_entity.type
_entity.pdbx_description
1 polymer ?
#
loop_
_entity_poly.entity_id
_entity_poly.type
_entity_poly.pdbx_seq_one_letter_code
_entity_poly.pdbx_strand_id
1 'polypeptide(L)'
;SFLENGVEYVESIEYRISDETVQKVYNSCAGIQHTQTGRPAMDLGCGAYNAKTCDYRKWYAFMGDVSGDYVPFQITYVWSDDAEEGSDEEYLRVFPLDCSERYDDSYACACIDCPESCPLTDAPTGPDELWKIAGLYGVTFIVSLTLGLIIAVAICWGSLGRTAAPNICMPTLFGEFFYVGFRAWGTFCAKHPVLVLALCSW
;
A
#
# COMPACT_ATOMS: atom_id res chain seq x y z
N SER A 1 41.76 19.42 6.44
CA SER A 1 42.46 18.84 5.28
C SER A 1 43.53 17.89 5.78
N PHE A 2 43.91 16.90 5.00
CA PHE A 2 45.03 16.00 5.32
C PHE A 2 45.99 15.91 4.13
N LEU A 3 47.24 15.52 4.39
CA LEU A 3 48.29 15.41 3.36
C LEU A 3 48.51 13.95 2.98
N GLU A 4 48.40 13.63 1.69
CA GLU A 4 48.78 12.33 1.13
C GLU A 4 49.67 12.53 -0.10
N ASN A 5 50.84 11.87 -0.12
CA ASN A 5 51.83 12.01 -1.20
C ASN A 5 52.23 13.47 -1.53
N GLY A 6 52.21 14.36 -0.53
CA GLY A 6 52.53 15.78 -0.71
C GLY A 6 51.43 16.62 -1.34
N VAL A 7 50.22 16.05 -1.51
CA VAL A 7 49.02 16.75 -1.97
C VAL A 7 48.07 16.95 -0.79
N GLU A 8 47.51 18.14 -0.67
CA GLU A 8 46.51 18.48 0.35
C GLU A 8 45.11 18.08 -0.12
N TYR A 9 44.43 17.26 0.68
CA TYR A 9 43.07 16.78 0.45
C TYR A 9 42.08 17.39 1.44
N VAL A 10 40.89 17.70 0.97
CA VAL A 10 39.79 18.15 1.82
C VAL A 10 39.12 16.93 2.46
N GLU A 11 39.00 16.95 3.78
CA GLU A 11 38.42 15.85 4.58
C GLU A 11 36.95 16.09 4.91
N SER A 12 36.59 17.35 5.13
CA SER A 12 35.23 17.77 5.39
C SER A 12 34.99 19.21 4.94
N ILE A 13 33.74 19.53 4.62
CA ILE A 13 33.31 20.89 4.29
C ILE A 13 32.01 21.23 5.02
N GLU A 14 31.84 22.52 5.30
CA GLU A 14 30.53 23.10 5.64
C GLU A 14 29.96 23.79 4.40
N TYR A 15 28.69 23.51 4.10
CA TYR A 15 28.04 23.98 2.89
C TYR A 15 26.75 24.72 3.22
N ARG A 16 26.75 26.05 3.04
CA ARG A 16 25.62 26.93 3.33
C ARG A 16 24.62 26.92 2.17
N ILE A 17 23.39 26.50 2.44
CA ILE A 17 22.32 26.35 1.44
C ILE A 17 21.01 26.95 1.92
N SER A 18 20.25 27.50 0.98
CA SER A 18 18.94 28.09 1.26
C SER A 18 17.88 27.00 1.40
N ASP A 19 17.24 26.98 2.57
CA ASP A 19 16.25 25.99 2.99
C ASP A 19 15.07 25.89 2.00
N GLU A 20 14.53 27.04 1.57
CA GLU A 20 13.46 27.11 0.56
C GLU A 20 13.85 26.41 -0.76
N THR A 21 15.06 26.68 -1.25
CA THR A 21 15.47 26.19 -2.57
C THR A 21 15.77 24.69 -2.57
N VAL A 22 16.36 24.19 -1.49
CA VAL A 22 16.70 22.77 -1.35
C VAL A 22 15.49 21.91 -0.96
N GLN A 23 14.51 22.50 -0.27
CA GLN A 23 13.20 21.88 -0.08
C GLN A 23 12.49 21.69 -1.42
N LYS A 24 12.55 22.67 -2.34
CA LYS A 24 12.01 22.52 -3.71
C LYS A 24 12.71 21.39 -4.47
N VAL A 25 14.03 21.28 -4.39
CA VAL A 25 14.78 20.16 -4.98
C VAL A 25 14.28 18.83 -4.44
N TYR A 26 14.17 18.69 -3.11
CA TYR A 26 13.67 17.45 -2.50
C TYR A 26 12.25 17.10 -2.95
N ASN A 27 11.33 18.07 -2.93
CA ASN A 27 9.93 17.86 -3.31
C ASN A 27 9.79 17.40 -4.75
N SER A 28 10.62 17.91 -5.67
CA SER A 28 10.63 17.48 -7.08
C SER A 28 10.95 15.98 -7.27
N CYS A 29 11.66 15.38 -6.31
CA CYS A 29 12.13 14.00 -6.35
C CYS A 29 11.43 13.06 -5.36
N ALA A 30 10.66 13.59 -4.41
CA ALA A 30 10.10 12.83 -3.29
C ALA A 30 9.10 11.75 -3.73
N GLY A 31 8.40 11.98 -4.85
CA GLY A 31 7.40 11.06 -5.41
C GLY A 31 7.94 9.97 -6.34
N ILE A 32 9.22 10.04 -6.73
CA ILE A 32 9.79 9.17 -7.77
C ILE A 32 9.71 7.71 -7.36
N GLN A 33 9.25 6.84 -8.26
CA GLN A 33 9.16 5.41 -8.00
C GLN A 33 10.40 4.67 -8.50
N HIS A 34 10.98 3.84 -7.65
CA HIS A 34 12.07 2.95 -8.05
C HIS A 34 11.54 1.78 -8.88
N THR A 35 11.95 1.71 -10.14
CA THR A 35 11.36 0.82 -11.17
C THR A 35 11.48 -0.68 -10.84
N GLN A 36 12.54 -1.09 -10.14
CA GLN A 36 12.74 -2.51 -9.82
C GLN A 36 11.94 -2.97 -8.61
N THR A 37 11.71 -2.10 -7.63
CA THR A 37 11.05 -2.45 -6.36
C THR A 37 9.60 -2.01 -6.30
N GLY A 38 9.18 -1.07 -7.16
CA GLY A 38 7.86 -0.43 -7.12
C GLY A 38 7.62 0.38 -5.84
N ARG A 39 8.69 0.74 -5.12
CA ARG A 39 8.65 1.56 -3.91
C ARG A 39 9.22 2.95 -4.20
N PRO A 40 8.88 3.99 -3.42
CA PRO A 40 9.47 5.30 -3.60
C PRO A 40 11.01 5.24 -3.51
N ALA A 41 11.69 5.95 -4.40
CA ALA A 41 13.16 5.99 -4.43
C ALA A 41 13.76 6.51 -3.11
N MET A 42 13.04 7.40 -2.41
CA MET A 42 13.43 7.91 -1.10
C MET A 42 13.47 6.85 0.01
N ASP A 43 12.84 5.67 -0.16
CA ASP A 43 13.03 4.54 0.77
C ASP A 43 14.48 4.01 0.75
N LEU A 44 15.19 4.20 -0.36
CA LEU A 44 16.60 3.83 -0.52
C LEU A 44 17.51 5.05 -0.36
N GLY A 45 17.03 6.23 -0.74
CA GLY A 45 17.79 7.46 -0.80
C GLY A 45 17.86 8.26 0.51
N CYS A 46 17.29 7.81 1.62
CA CYS A 46 17.22 8.57 2.88
C CYS A 46 17.78 7.82 4.10
N GLY A 47 18.68 6.86 3.86
CA GLY A 47 19.36 6.12 4.92
C GLY A 47 18.42 5.35 5.85
N ALA A 48 18.40 5.73 7.13
CA ALA A 48 17.58 5.07 8.15
C ALA A 48 16.08 5.42 8.08
N TYR A 49 15.70 6.41 7.26
CA TYR A 49 14.32 6.89 7.13
C TYR A 49 13.67 6.32 5.88
N ASN A 50 12.36 6.10 5.94
CA ASN A 50 11.56 5.73 4.78
C ASN A 50 11.03 6.99 4.10
N ALA A 51 10.46 6.85 2.91
CA ALA A 51 9.92 7.96 2.12
C ALA A 51 8.81 8.76 2.84
N LYS A 52 8.14 8.19 3.85
CA LYS A 52 7.11 8.89 4.63
C LYS A 52 7.69 9.75 5.76
N THR A 53 8.84 9.36 6.33
CA THR A 53 9.47 10.04 7.47
C THR A 53 10.71 10.84 7.09
N CYS A 54 11.19 10.65 5.87
CA CYS A 54 12.22 11.45 5.25
C CYS A 54 11.70 12.87 4.99
N ASP A 55 12.53 13.85 5.32
CA ASP A 55 12.37 15.25 4.93
C ASP A 55 13.63 15.69 4.19
N TYR A 56 13.59 16.87 3.59
CA TYR A 56 14.72 17.41 2.84
C TYR A 56 16.00 17.48 3.69
N ARG A 57 15.93 17.93 4.95
CA ARG A 57 17.13 18.03 5.82
C ARG A 57 17.76 16.67 6.08
N LYS A 58 16.96 15.63 6.38
CA LYS A 58 17.44 14.25 6.56
C LYS A 58 18.03 13.68 5.28
N TRP A 59 17.40 13.97 4.13
CA TRP A 59 17.88 13.51 2.84
C TRP A 59 19.26 14.08 2.51
N TYR A 60 19.44 15.40 2.66
CA TYR A 60 20.74 16.06 2.51
C TYR A 60 21.75 15.58 3.55
N ALA A 61 21.36 15.42 4.82
CA ALA A 61 22.25 14.86 5.84
C ALA A 61 22.77 13.48 5.44
N PHE A 62 21.91 12.61 4.88
CA PHE A 62 22.32 11.30 4.36
C PHE A 62 23.29 11.42 3.17
N MET A 63 23.08 12.37 2.25
CA MET A 63 23.99 12.62 1.13
C MET A 63 25.35 13.20 1.55
N GLY A 64 25.44 13.81 2.74
CA GLY A 64 26.66 14.38 3.28
C GLY A 64 27.37 13.52 4.33
N ASP A 65 26.77 12.41 4.77
CA ASP A 65 27.29 11.58 5.85
C ASP A 65 28.33 10.57 5.35
N VAL A 66 29.60 10.79 5.72
CA VAL A 66 30.73 9.91 5.36
C VAL A 66 30.67 8.54 6.06
N SER A 67 29.79 8.36 7.05
CA SER A 67 29.59 7.06 7.69
C SER A 67 28.98 6.02 6.73
N GLY A 68 28.30 6.48 5.68
CA GLY A 68 27.77 5.63 4.61
C GLY A 68 28.77 5.33 3.50
N ASP A 69 28.63 4.18 2.85
CA ASP A 69 29.52 3.72 1.77
C ASP A 69 29.45 4.56 0.48
N TYR A 70 28.50 5.51 0.40
CA TYR A 70 28.20 6.29 -0.81
C TYR A 70 28.85 7.67 -0.83
N VAL A 71 29.31 8.17 0.31
CA VAL A 71 29.77 9.55 0.47
C VAL A 71 31.29 9.56 0.66
N PRO A 72 32.06 10.23 -0.22
CA PRO A 72 33.52 10.13 -0.20
C PRO A 72 34.21 10.96 0.90
N PHE A 73 33.56 12.03 1.39
CA PHE A 73 34.06 12.90 2.46
C PHE A 73 32.89 13.63 3.12
N GLN A 74 33.06 14.13 4.35
CA GLN A 74 31.96 14.69 5.14
C GLN A 74 31.50 16.05 4.58
N ILE A 75 30.19 16.18 4.33
CA ILE A 75 29.55 17.46 3.98
C ILE A 75 28.53 17.80 5.05
N THR A 76 28.75 18.91 5.76
CA THR A 76 27.82 19.42 6.77
C THR A 76 27.01 20.56 6.16
N TYR A 77 25.72 20.33 5.95
CA TYR A 77 24.81 21.34 5.41
C TYR A 77 24.37 22.33 6.49
N VAL A 78 24.52 23.62 6.21
CA VAL A 78 24.10 24.72 7.07
C VAL A 78 22.91 25.43 6.43
N TRP A 79 21.82 25.54 7.18
CA TRP A 79 20.51 25.97 6.68
C TRP A 79 20.31 27.48 6.86
N SER A 80 19.73 28.14 5.85
CA SER A 80 19.41 29.57 5.93
C SER A 80 18.45 29.93 7.05
N ASP A 81 17.52 29.02 7.37
CA ASP A 81 16.46 29.27 8.36
C ASP A 81 16.98 29.16 9.81
N ASP A 82 18.16 28.56 9.98
CA ASP A 82 18.84 28.44 11.27
C ASP A 82 19.85 29.61 11.48
N ALA A 83 19.92 30.56 10.54
CA ALA A 83 20.82 31.71 10.62
C ALA A 83 20.40 32.69 11.73
N GLU A 84 21.38 33.32 12.39
CA GLU A 84 21.11 34.38 13.35
C GLU A 84 20.46 35.60 12.68
N GLU A 85 19.51 36.24 13.37
CA GLU A 85 18.83 37.44 12.87
C GLU A 85 19.85 38.56 12.63
N GLY A 86 19.99 39.00 11.37
CA GLY A 86 20.97 40.01 10.97
C GLY A 86 22.35 39.47 10.54
N SER A 87 22.47 38.16 10.33
CA SER A 87 23.67 37.56 9.72
C SER A 87 23.87 38.03 8.27
N ASP A 88 25.11 38.40 7.94
CA ASP A 88 25.57 38.72 6.57
C ASP A 88 26.07 37.48 5.80
N GLU A 89 25.82 36.27 6.31
CA GLU A 89 26.25 35.04 5.65
C GLU A 89 25.48 34.77 4.35
N GLU A 90 26.21 34.45 3.28
CA GLU A 90 25.62 34.07 2.00
C GLU A 90 25.27 32.59 1.96
N TYR A 91 24.01 32.29 1.63
CA TYR A 91 23.50 30.94 1.43
C TYR A 91 23.28 30.69 -0.05
N LEU A 92 23.78 29.56 -0.56
CA LEU A 92 23.57 29.19 -1.96
C LEU A 92 22.08 28.97 -2.21
N ARG A 93 21.56 29.66 -3.24
CA ARG A 93 20.23 29.45 -3.77
C ARG A 93 20.31 28.65 -5.06
N VAL A 94 19.57 27.56 -5.12
CA VAL A 94 19.40 26.76 -6.33
C VAL A 94 18.05 27.03 -6.98
N PHE A 95 17.96 26.83 -8.29
CA PHE A 95 16.76 27.10 -9.07
C PHE A 95 16.33 25.82 -9.81
N PRO A 96 15.76 24.82 -9.09
CA PRO A 96 15.23 23.63 -9.75
C PRO A 96 14.03 23.99 -10.62
N LEU A 97 13.85 23.25 -11.72
CA LEU A 97 12.62 23.27 -12.50
C LEU A 97 11.48 22.62 -11.72
N ASP A 98 10.26 23.08 -11.95
CA ASP A 98 9.07 22.41 -11.43
C ASP A 98 8.85 21.07 -12.15
N CYS A 99 8.13 20.13 -11.52
CA CYS A 99 7.91 18.80 -12.10
C CYS A 99 7.28 18.81 -13.50
N SER A 100 6.43 19.81 -13.79
CA SER A 100 5.73 19.98 -15.06
C SER A 100 6.59 20.66 -16.14
N GLU A 101 7.73 21.20 -15.77
CA GLU A 101 8.67 21.87 -16.66
C GLU A 101 9.73 20.89 -17.18
N ARG A 102 10.42 21.28 -18.25
CA ARG A 102 11.45 20.47 -18.91
C ARG A 102 12.62 21.32 -19.34
N TYR A 103 13.81 20.73 -19.33
CA TYR A 103 14.98 21.29 -20.01
C TYR A 103 14.86 21.15 -21.53
N ASP A 104 15.66 21.93 -22.26
CA ASP A 104 15.82 21.76 -23.70
C ASP A 104 16.25 20.32 -24.00
N ASP A 105 15.66 19.72 -25.05
CA ASP A 105 15.84 18.32 -25.44
C ASP A 105 15.47 17.25 -24.39
N SER A 106 14.75 17.61 -23.32
CA SER A 106 14.22 16.66 -22.33
C SER A 106 12.69 16.69 -22.26
N TYR A 107 12.11 15.77 -21.49
CA TYR A 107 10.68 15.67 -21.17
C TYR A 107 10.44 16.01 -19.70
N ALA A 108 9.25 16.53 -19.40
CA ALA A 108 8.81 16.75 -18.02
C ALA A 108 8.58 15.41 -17.30
N CYS A 109 8.54 15.45 -15.97
CA CYS A 109 8.31 14.26 -15.15
C CYS A 109 6.93 13.65 -15.43
N ALA A 110 6.85 12.32 -15.39
CA ALA A 110 5.58 11.63 -15.48
C ALA A 110 4.77 11.82 -14.18
N CYS A 111 3.44 11.84 -14.29
CA CYS A 111 2.52 11.98 -13.16
C CYS A 111 2.70 10.88 -12.08
N ILE A 112 3.18 9.70 -12.46
CA ILE A 112 3.47 8.62 -11.50
C ILE A 112 4.69 8.92 -10.62
N ASP A 113 5.64 9.72 -11.13
CA ASP A 113 6.88 10.08 -10.45
C ASP A 113 6.74 11.42 -9.72
N CYS A 114 5.89 12.33 -10.21
CA CYS A 114 5.56 13.55 -9.51
C CYS A 114 4.08 13.91 -9.64
N PRO A 115 3.33 14.02 -8.53
CA PRO A 115 1.89 14.30 -8.56
C PRO A 115 1.56 15.71 -9.08
N GLU A 116 2.50 16.64 -9.00
CA GLU A 116 2.32 18.01 -9.50
C GLU A 116 2.25 18.08 -11.03
N SER A 117 2.78 17.08 -11.73
CA SER A 117 2.66 16.95 -13.19
C SER A 117 1.31 16.35 -13.63
N CYS A 118 0.45 15.94 -12.70
CA CYS A 118 -0.82 15.31 -13.04
C CYS A 118 -1.85 16.35 -13.51
N PRO A 119 -2.66 16.04 -14.54
CA PRO A 119 -3.78 16.89 -14.91
C PRO A 119 -4.80 16.94 -13.77
N LEU A 120 -5.28 18.13 -13.44
CA LEU A 120 -6.40 18.30 -12.52
C LEU A 120 -7.65 17.72 -13.19
N THR A 121 -8.10 16.57 -12.70
CA THR A 121 -9.33 15.91 -13.13
C THR A 121 -10.22 15.64 -11.93
N ASP A 122 -11.54 15.63 -12.14
CA ASP A 122 -12.47 15.18 -11.13
C ASP A 122 -12.18 13.72 -10.77
N ALA A 123 -12.37 13.39 -9.49
CA ALA A 123 -12.19 12.03 -9.02
C ALA A 123 -13.10 11.09 -9.84
N PRO A 124 -12.59 9.94 -10.31
CA PRO A 124 -13.40 8.99 -11.06
C PRO A 124 -14.60 8.59 -10.20
N THR A 125 -15.80 8.87 -10.69
CA THR A 125 -17.01 8.39 -10.04
C THR A 125 -17.09 6.89 -10.23
N GLY A 126 -17.39 6.16 -9.16
CA GLY A 126 -17.64 4.72 -9.25
C GLY A 126 -18.76 4.43 -10.25
N PRO A 127 -18.82 3.21 -10.81
CA PRO A 127 -19.92 2.82 -11.68
C PRO A 127 -21.25 3.09 -10.94
N ASP A 128 -22.19 3.69 -11.66
CA ASP A 128 -23.52 3.98 -11.13
C ASP A 128 -24.11 2.72 -10.49
N GLU A 129 -24.70 2.93 -9.31
CA GLU A 129 -25.46 2.00 -8.47
C GLU A 129 -25.79 0.65 -9.14
N LEU A 130 -25.26 -0.44 -8.57
CA LEU A 130 -25.57 -1.82 -8.96
C LEU A 130 -27.08 -1.99 -9.20
N TRP A 131 -27.46 -2.83 -10.17
CA TRP A 131 -28.85 -3.08 -10.55
C TRP A 131 -29.75 -3.31 -9.33
N LYS A 132 -30.63 -2.33 -9.06
CA LYS A 132 -31.58 -2.31 -7.96
C LYS A 132 -33.01 -2.40 -8.48
N ILE A 133 -33.85 -3.19 -7.81
CA ILE A 133 -35.30 -3.22 -7.99
C ILE A 133 -35.92 -2.77 -6.67
N ALA A 134 -36.72 -1.69 -6.69
CA ALA A 134 -37.37 -1.12 -5.51
C ALA A 134 -36.42 -0.78 -4.34
N GLY A 135 -35.19 -0.37 -4.64
CA GLY A 135 -34.17 -0.01 -3.63
C GLY A 135 -33.41 -1.21 -3.03
N LEU A 136 -33.77 -2.44 -3.39
CA LEU A 136 -33.04 -3.66 -3.04
C LEU A 136 -32.14 -4.09 -4.21
N TYR A 137 -31.01 -4.74 -3.91
CA TYR A 137 -30.21 -5.39 -4.93
C TYR A 137 -31.10 -6.37 -5.73
N GLY A 138 -31.08 -6.31 -7.06
CA GLY A 138 -32.00 -7.11 -7.87
C GLY A 138 -31.86 -8.62 -7.64
N VAL A 139 -30.66 -9.09 -7.28
CA VAL A 139 -30.42 -10.48 -6.87
C VAL A 139 -31.18 -10.83 -5.58
N THR A 140 -31.15 -9.98 -4.55
CA THR A 140 -31.86 -10.24 -3.29
C THR A 140 -33.37 -10.16 -3.48
N PHE A 141 -33.84 -9.30 -4.39
CA PHE A 141 -35.24 -9.21 -4.78
C PHE A 141 -35.73 -10.51 -5.46
N ILE A 142 -35.00 -11.03 -6.45
CA ILE A 142 -35.38 -12.29 -7.13
C ILE A 142 -35.33 -13.47 -6.16
N VAL A 143 -34.28 -13.59 -5.34
CA VAL A 143 -34.15 -14.68 -4.38
C VAL A 143 -35.29 -14.67 -3.35
N SER A 144 -35.65 -13.49 -2.82
CA SER A 144 -36.76 -13.40 -1.87
C SER A 144 -38.11 -13.75 -2.50
N LEU A 145 -38.37 -13.31 -3.73
CA LEU A 145 -39.59 -13.62 -4.46
C LEU A 145 -39.72 -15.12 -4.78
N THR A 146 -38.63 -15.74 -5.25
CA THR A 146 -38.61 -17.18 -5.58
C THR A 146 -38.80 -18.04 -4.33
N LEU A 147 -38.08 -17.76 -3.24
CA LEU A 147 -38.25 -18.47 -1.97
C LEU A 147 -39.65 -18.27 -1.37
N GLY A 148 -40.17 -17.04 -1.41
CA GLY A 148 -41.51 -16.72 -0.94
C GLY A 148 -42.60 -17.51 -1.68
N LEU A 149 -42.48 -17.62 -3.01
CA LEU A 149 -43.39 -18.43 -3.83
C LEU A 149 -43.31 -19.93 -3.50
N ILE A 150 -42.09 -20.48 -3.34
CA ILE A 150 -41.91 -21.90 -2.99
C ILE A 150 -42.55 -22.20 -1.63
N ILE A 151 -42.34 -21.35 -0.63
CA ILE A 151 -42.93 -21.51 0.70
C ILE A 151 -44.44 -21.40 0.65
N ALA A 152 -44.98 -20.41 -0.09
CA ALA A 152 -46.43 -20.25 -0.25
C ALA A 152 -47.06 -21.47 -0.93
N VAL A 153 -46.44 -22.01 -1.98
CA VAL A 153 -46.89 -23.25 -2.64
C VAL A 153 -46.84 -24.42 -1.66
N ALA A 154 -45.77 -24.58 -0.89
CA ALA A 154 -45.68 -25.65 0.11
C ALA A 154 -46.77 -25.55 1.19
N ILE A 155 -47.06 -24.34 1.67
CA ILE A 155 -48.14 -24.08 2.65
C ILE A 155 -49.51 -24.37 2.01
N CYS A 156 -49.76 -23.92 0.79
CA CYS A 156 -51.00 -24.19 0.07
C CYS A 156 -51.19 -25.68 -0.22
N TRP A 157 -50.12 -26.40 -0.57
CA TRP A 157 -50.18 -27.84 -0.77
C TRP A 157 -50.47 -28.58 0.54
N GLY A 158 -49.85 -28.13 1.64
CA GLY A 158 -50.12 -28.65 2.98
C GLY A 158 -51.51 -28.33 3.51
N SER A 159 -52.12 -27.21 3.10
CA SER A 159 -53.46 -26.81 3.55
C SER A 159 -54.60 -27.37 2.68
N LEU A 160 -54.38 -27.59 1.38
CA LEU A 160 -55.36 -28.21 0.48
C LEU A 160 -55.27 -29.74 0.45
N GLY A 161 -54.09 -30.30 0.73
CA GLY A 161 -53.91 -31.74 0.84
C GLY A 161 -54.64 -32.29 2.06
N ARG A 162 -55.65 -33.14 1.86
CA ARG A 162 -56.22 -34.03 2.90
C ARG A 162 -55.24 -35.13 3.30
N THR A 163 -53.98 -34.79 3.51
CA THR A 163 -52.96 -35.68 4.02
C THR A 163 -52.72 -35.30 5.47
N ALA A 164 -52.94 -36.27 6.37
CA ALA A 164 -52.53 -36.15 7.77
C ALA A 164 -51.09 -35.62 7.83
N ALA A 165 -50.80 -34.78 8.83
CA ALA A 165 -49.45 -34.28 9.07
C ALA A 165 -48.46 -35.44 8.86
N PRO A 166 -47.42 -35.29 8.00
CA PRO A 166 -46.39 -36.31 7.97
C PRO A 166 -45.90 -36.39 9.40
N ASN A 167 -45.99 -37.57 10.02
CA ASN A 167 -45.16 -37.87 11.17
C ASN A 167 -43.75 -37.55 10.69
N ILE A 168 -43.19 -36.42 11.12
CA ILE A 168 -41.76 -36.15 10.99
C ILE A 168 -41.10 -37.08 12.00
N CYS A 169 -41.17 -38.37 11.72
CA CYS A 169 -40.08 -39.24 12.05
C CYS A 169 -38.97 -38.75 11.12
N MET A 170 -38.03 -38.02 11.70
CA MET A 170 -36.79 -37.58 11.06
C MET A 170 -36.35 -38.69 10.09
N PRO A 171 -36.19 -38.41 8.78
CA PRO A 171 -35.95 -39.47 7.81
C PRO A 171 -34.64 -40.13 8.20
N THR A 172 -34.75 -41.34 8.73
CA THR A 172 -33.65 -42.19 9.22
C THR A 172 -32.60 -42.43 8.14
N LEU A 173 -32.95 -42.21 6.87
CA LEU A 173 -32.07 -42.34 5.72
C LEU A 173 -30.85 -41.39 5.77
N PHE A 174 -31.06 -40.13 6.15
CA PHE A 174 -29.97 -39.14 6.19
C PHE A 174 -29.10 -39.34 7.44
N GLY A 175 -29.72 -39.75 8.55
CA GLY A 175 -29.03 -40.11 9.79
C GLY A 175 -28.13 -41.34 9.64
N GLU A 176 -28.62 -42.39 8.97
CA GLU A 176 -27.84 -43.62 8.71
C GLU A 176 -26.67 -43.36 7.75
N PHE A 177 -26.88 -42.57 6.68
CA PHE A 177 -25.80 -42.22 5.77
C PHE A 177 -24.67 -41.45 6.48
N PHE A 178 -25.02 -40.43 7.25
CA PHE A 178 -24.04 -39.68 8.03
C PHE A 178 -23.42 -40.53 9.14
N TYR A 179 -24.19 -41.41 9.79
CA TYR A 179 -23.69 -42.30 10.82
C TYR A 179 -22.61 -43.24 10.26
N VAL A 180 -22.85 -43.89 9.12
CA VAL A 180 -21.87 -44.77 8.49
C VAL A 180 -20.65 -43.99 8.01
N GLY A 181 -20.86 -42.82 7.40
CA GLY A 181 -19.78 -41.95 6.91
C GLY A 181 -18.87 -41.46 8.05
N PHE A 182 -19.45 -40.85 9.09
CA PHE A 182 -18.68 -40.35 10.23
C PHE A 182 -18.04 -41.46 11.05
N ARG A 183 -18.68 -42.65 11.14
CA ARG A 183 -18.08 -43.81 11.82
C ARG A 183 -16.87 -44.35 11.06
N ALA A 184 -16.95 -44.46 9.73
CA ALA A 184 -15.82 -44.89 8.91
C ALA A 184 -14.65 -43.89 8.99
N TRP A 185 -14.96 -42.59 8.87
CA TRP A 185 -13.97 -41.53 9.00
C TRP A 185 -13.31 -41.49 10.38
N GLY A 186 -14.11 -41.55 11.46
CA GLY A 186 -13.58 -41.58 12.82
C GLY A 186 -12.69 -42.79 13.10
N THR A 187 -13.04 -43.96 12.55
CA THR A 187 -12.22 -45.17 12.69
C THR A 187 -10.88 -45.04 11.96
N PHE A 188 -10.87 -44.41 10.77
CA PHE A 188 -9.63 -44.13 10.04
C PHE A 188 -8.72 -43.17 10.83
N CYS A 189 -9.27 -42.07 11.36
CA CYS A 189 -8.51 -41.12 12.17
C CYS A 189 -7.91 -41.76 13.42
N ALA A 190 -8.67 -42.63 14.11
CA ALA A 190 -8.19 -43.32 15.29
C ALA A 190 -7.08 -44.36 15.00
N LYS A 191 -7.07 -44.95 13.79
CA LYS A 191 -6.10 -45.97 13.40
C LYS A 191 -4.76 -45.39 12.93
N HIS A 192 -4.76 -44.12 12.49
CA HIS A 192 -3.56 -43.42 12.01
C HIS A 192 -3.34 -42.07 12.71
N PRO A 193 -3.19 -42.04 14.05
CA PRO A 193 -3.16 -40.79 14.81
C PRO A 193 -1.96 -39.89 14.47
N VAL A 194 -0.78 -40.46 14.17
CA VAL A 194 0.42 -39.68 13.83
C VAL A 194 0.28 -38.96 12.49
N LEU A 195 -0.36 -39.58 11.49
CA LEU A 195 -0.55 -39.02 10.16
C LEU A 195 -1.58 -37.88 10.19
N VAL A 196 -2.65 -38.05 10.96
CA VAL A 196 -3.67 -37.01 11.18
C VAL A 196 -3.08 -35.82 11.94
N LEU A 197 -2.30 -36.06 13.00
CA LEU A 197 -1.65 -34.99 13.74
C LEU A 197 -0.66 -34.20 12.88
N ALA A 198 0.12 -34.89 12.02
CA ALA A 198 1.06 -34.24 11.11
C ALA A 198 0.36 -33.37 10.03
N LEU A 199 -0.79 -33.83 9.50
CA LEU A 199 -1.59 -33.06 8.54
C LEU A 199 -2.30 -31.86 9.16
N CYS A 200 -2.71 -31.94 10.43
CA CYS A 200 -3.37 -30.85 11.14
C CYS A 200 -2.39 -29.85 11.78
N SER A 201 -1.10 -30.19 11.85
CA SER A 201 -0.04 -29.33 12.42
C SER A 201 0.74 -28.53 11.38
N TRP A 202 0.30 -28.54 10.11
CA TRP A 202 0.85 -27.73 9.02
C TRP A 202 -0.13 -26.64 8.62
#